data_AF-A0A6B3IQM2-F1
#
_entry.id   AF-A0A6B3IQM2-F1
#
_cell.length_a   1.000
_cell.length_b   1.000
_cell.length_c   1.000
_cell.angle_alpha   90.00
_cell.angle_beta   90.00
_cell.angle_gamma   90.00
#
_symmetry.space_group_name_H-M   'P 1'
#
loop_
_entity.id
_entity.type
_entity.pdbx_description
1 polymer ?
#
loop_
_entity_poly.entity_id
_entity_poly.type
_entity_poly.pdbx_seq_one_letter_code
_entity_poly.pdbx_strand_id
1 'polypeptide(L)'
;FRRFTENDLRSRKREDALAVVRTLDALSPAGDGGAVLTLTADECRSWLGSLNDLRLTIGTRLEVSDEDEGEDGSLYRLPDSDPRKPMVMAYLWLGALQETLVEALMP
;
A
#
# COMPACT_ATOMS: atom_id res chain seq x y z
N PHE A 1 15.98 23.37 -10.48
CA PHE A 1 14.93 22.39 -10.82
C PHE A 1 14.96 21.15 -9.92
N ARG A 2 15.95 20.25 -10.00
CA ARG A 2 16.03 19.01 -9.17
C ARG A 2 15.77 19.18 -7.67
N ARG A 3 16.39 20.18 -7.02
CA ARG A 3 16.24 20.45 -5.58
C ARG A 3 14.84 20.97 -5.18
N PHE A 4 14.14 21.65 -6.08
CA PHE A 4 12.78 22.15 -5.80
C PHE A 4 11.77 21.00 -5.94
N THR A 5 11.88 20.22 -7.02
CA THR A 5 11.01 19.06 -7.27
C THR A 5 11.18 17.92 -6.26
N GLU A 6 12.39 17.69 -5.75
CA GLU A 6 12.65 16.64 -4.75
C GLU A 6 12.03 16.98 -3.39
N ASN A 7 12.09 18.25 -2.97
CA ASN A 7 11.44 18.69 -1.74
C ASN A 7 9.92 18.63 -1.86
N ASP A 8 9.36 19.06 -2.99
CA ASP A 8 7.92 19.00 -3.23
C ASP A 8 7.42 17.54 -3.24
N LEU A 9 8.18 16.63 -3.86
CA LEU A 9 7.84 15.21 -3.86
C LEU A 9 7.89 14.62 -2.44
N ARG A 10 8.93 14.91 -1.66
CA ARG A 10 9.05 14.40 -0.29
C ARG A 10 7.95 14.96 0.62
N SER A 11 7.60 16.23 0.46
CA SER A 11 6.48 16.84 1.19
C SER A 11 5.16 16.15 0.85
N ARG A 12 4.89 15.92 -0.44
CA ARG A 12 3.68 15.20 -0.88
C ARG A 12 3.61 13.78 -0.30
N LYS A 13 4.68 12.99 -0.43
CA LYS A 13 4.73 11.63 0.15
C LYS A 13 4.46 11.63 1.67
N ARG A 14 4.98 12.64 2.37
CA ARG A 14 4.73 12.81 3.81
C ARG A 14 3.28 13.17 4.09
N GLU A 15 2.68 14.07 3.31
CA GLU A 15 1.28 14.46 3.46
C GLU A 15 0.34 13.28 3.22
N ASP A 16 0.61 12.49 2.17
CA ASP A 16 -0.13 11.28 1.85
C ASP A 16 -0.06 10.26 2.99
N ALA A 17 1.15 9.97 3.50
CA ALA A 17 1.33 9.05 4.62
C ALA A 17 0.62 9.53 5.89
N LEU A 18 0.66 10.84 6.16
CA LEU A 18 -0.05 11.40 7.31
C LEU A 18 -1.59 11.35 7.13
N ALA A 19 -2.10 11.43 5.90
CA ALA A 19 -3.53 11.23 5.64
C ALA A 19 -3.97 9.79 5.96
N VAL A 20 -3.16 8.80 5.59
CA VAL A 20 -3.38 7.39 5.99
C VAL A 20 -3.45 7.25 7.51
N VAL A 21 -2.45 7.78 8.23
CA VAL A 21 -2.42 7.71 9.70
C VAL A 21 -3.65 8.39 10.31
N ARG A 22 -3.97 9.63 9.89
CA ARG A 22 -5.13 10.36 10.43
C ARG A 22 -6.46 9.65 10.19
N THR A 23 -6.64 9.07 9.01
CA THR A 23 -7.89 8.35 8.68
C THR A 23 -8.01 7.05 9.45
N LEU A 24 -6.90 6.36 9.72
CA LEU A 24 -6.86 5.20 10.62
C LEU A 24 -7.09 5.58 12.09
N ASP A 25 -6.46 6.66 12.58
CA ASP A 25 -6.62 7.13 13.96
C ASP A 25 -8.04 7.61 14.26
N ALA A 26 -8.77 8.10 13.24
CA ALA A 26 -10.16 8.49 13.34
C ALA A 26 -11.12 7.28 13.42
N LEU A 27 -10.64 6.06 13.15
CA LEU A 27 -11.47 4.87 13.24
C LEU A 27 -11.85 4.58 14.68
N SER A 28 -13.16 4.51 14.91
CA SER A 28 -13.72 3.98 16.14
C SER A 28 -14.31 2.59 15.86
N PRO A 29 -14.04 1.58 16.71
CA PRO A 29 -14.66 0.27 16.56
C PRO A 29 -16.19 0.40 16.59
N ALA A 30 -16.86 -0.12 15.57
CA ALA A 30 -18.31 -0.20 15.55
C ALA A 30 -18.76 -1.47 16.29
N GLY A 31 -18.77 -1.41 17.62
CA GLY A 31 -19.15 -2.55 18.47
C GLY A 31 -18.27 -3.79 18.22
N ASP A 32 -18.88 -4.97 18.18
CA ASP A 32 -18.19 -6.26 17.99
C ASP A 32 -17.72 -6.50 16.53
N GLY A 33 -18.05 -5.62 15.58
CA GLY A 33 -17.87 -5.82 14.14
C GLY A 33 -16.59 -5.26 13.52
N GLY A 34 -15.65 -4.74 14.32
CA GLY A 34 -14.47 -4.03 13.80
C GLY A 34 -14.76 -2.58 13.39
N ALA A 35 -13.79 -1.92 12.76
CA ALA A 35 -13.94 -0.54 12.28
C ALA A 35 -14.16 -0.49 10.77
N VAL A 36 -15.06 0.38 10.31
CA VAL A 36 -15.31 0.64 8.89
C VAL A 36 -14.57 1.91 8.48
N LEU A 37 -13.67 1.79 7.50
CA LEU A 37 -12.96 2.92 6.93
C LEU A 37 -13.73 3.47 5.73
N THR A 38 -14.23 4.69 5.86
CA THR A 38 -14.86 5.45 4.78
C THR A 38 -13.91 6.54 4.33
N LEU A 39 -13.55 6.54 3.05
CA LEU A 39 -12.63 7.51 2.46
C LEU A 39 -13.35 8.39 1.44
N THR A 40 -13.03 9.68 1.43
CA THR A 40 -13.32 10.57 0.32
C THR A 40 -12.43 10.24 -0.88
N ALA A 41 -12.79 10.73 -2.08
CA ALA A 41 -11.99 10.51 -3.27
C ALA A 41 -10.54 11.07 -3.16
N ASP A 42 -10.36 12.18 -2.44
CA ASP A 42 -9.03 12.73 -2.17
C ASP A 42 -8.22 11.86 -1.20
N GLU A 43 -8.85 11.36 -0.15
CA GLU A 43 -8.20 10.44 0.79
C GLU A 43 -7.83 9.12 0.09
N CYS A 44 -8.70 8.56 -0.77
CA CYS A 44 -8.37 7.40 -1.60
C CYS A 44 -7.11 7.64 -2.44
N ARG A 45 -6.94 8.83 -3.04
CA ARG A 45 -5.73 9.18 -3.80
C ARG A 45 -4.48 9.21 -2.92
N SER A 46 -4.55 9.81 -1.74
CA SER A 46 -3.43 9.81 -0.78
C SER A 46 -3.09 8.41 -0.28
N TRP A 47 -4.10 7.56 -0.07
CA TRP A 47 -3.92 6.14 0.24
C TRP A 47 -3.21 5.41 -0.91
N LEU A 48 -3.68 5.55 -2.15
CA LEU A 48 -3.03 4.95 -3.33
C LEU A 48 -1.55 5.35 -3.45
N GLY A 49 -1.23 6.63 -3.26
CA GLY A 49 0.16 7.11 -3.29
C GLY A 49 1.03 6.47 -2.21
N SER A 50 0.51 6.43 -0.97
CA SER A 50 1.21 5.84 0.17
C SER A 50 1.41 4.33 0.04
N LEU A 51 0.37 3.59 -0.35
CA LEU A 51 0.43 2.14 -0.53
C LEU A 51 1.39 1.76 -1.68
N ASN A 52 1.37 2.52 -2.78
CA ASN A 52 2.31 2.33 -3.88
C ASN A 52 3.76 2.53 -3.43
N ASP A 53 4.05 3.58 -2.66
CA ASP A 53 5.39 3.83 -2.13
C ASP A 53 5.87 2.71 -1.19
N LEU A 54 4.98 2.20 -0.34
CA LEU A 54 5.26 1.05 0.53
C LEU A 54 5.52 -0.21 -0.30
N ARG A 55 4.66 -0.50 -1.29
CA ARG A 55 4.80 -1.65 -2.19
C ARG A 55 6.14 -1.59 -2.93
N LEU A 56 6.49 -0.46 -3.53
CA LEU A 56 7.77 -0.27 -4.22
C LEU A 56 8.97 -0.46 -3.27
N THR A 57 8.89 0.06 -2.04
CA THR A 57 9.96 -0.09 -1.05
C THR A 57 10.16 -1.56 -0.66
N ILE A 58 9.06 -2.30 -0.43
CA ILE A 58 9.09 -3.72 -0.08
C ILE A 58 9.56 -4.55 -1.28
N GLY A 59 9.04 -4.30 -2.47
CA GLY A 59 9.44 -4.99 -3.70
C GLY A 59 10.92 -4.82 -4.01
N THR A 60 11.46 -3.60 -3.83
CA THR A 60 12.90 -3.33 -3.97
C THR A 60 13.73 -4.13 -2.97
N ARG A 61 13.28 -4.21 -1.71
CA ARG A 61 13.97 -4.97 -0.66
C ARG A 61 13.91 -6.49 -0.89
N LEU A 62 12.84 -6.97 -1.50
CA LEU A 62 12.63 -8.37 -1.86
C LEU A 62 13.28 -8.76 -3.19
N GLU A 63 13.80 -7.79 -3.94
CA GLU A 63 14.33 -7.97 -5.30
C GLU A 63 13.29 -8.61 -6.24
N VAL A 64 12.03 -8.21 -6.10
CA VAL A 64 10.93 -8.71 -6.95
C VAL A 64 11.15 -8.33 -8.40
N SER A 65 11.08 -9.32 -9.29
CA SER A 65 11.08 -9.13 -10.74
C SER A 65 9.71 -9.43 -11.35
N ASP A 66 9.51 -9.03 -12.61
CA ASP A 66 8.26 -9.30 -13.34
C ASP A 66 7.98 -10.82 -13.46
N GLU A 67 9.01 -11.67 -13.43
CA GLU A 67 8.89 -13.13 -13.47
C GLU A 67 8.42 -13.73 -12.13
N ASP A 68 8.58 -12.99 -11.04
CA ASP A 68 8.16 -13.39 -9.70
C ASP A 68 6.69 -13.03 -9.42
N GLU A 69 6.13 -12.09 -10.19
CA GLU A 69 4.74 -11.64 -10.09
C GLU A 69 3.77 -12.51 -10.91
N GLY A 70 2.47 -12.44 -10.59
CA GLY A 70 1.41 -13.22 -11.26
C GLY A 70 1.06 -14.54 -10.56
N GLU A 71 -0.05 -15.16 -10.98
CA GLU A 71 -0.62 -16.36 -10.34
C GLU A 71 0.34 -17.56 -10.33
N ASP A 72 1.19 -17.66 -11.35
CA ASP A 72 2.27 -18.65 -11.47
C ASP A 72 3.62 -18.17 -10.92
N GLY A 73 3.69 -16.98 -10.33
CA GLY A 73 4.90 -16.38 -9.81
C GLY A 73 5.47 -17.10 -8.58
N SER A 74 6.78 -16.95 -8.35
CA SER A 74 7.47 -17.59 -7.22
C SER A 74 6.99 -17.08 -5.86
N LEU A 75 6.48 -15.84 -5.78
CA LEU A 75 6.04 -15.16 -4.56
C LEU A 75 4.84 -15.85 -3.89
N TYR A 76 3.93 -16.42 -4.68
CA TYR A 76 2.74 -17.10 -4.16
C TYR A 76 3.01 -18.52 -3.67
N ARG A 77 4.21 -19.06 -3.96
CA ARG A 77 4.55 -20.48 -3.70
C ARG A 77 5.70 -20.66 -2.71
N LEU A 78 6.00 -19.63 -1.92
CA LEU A 78 7.05 -19.70 -0.91
C LEU A 78 6.71 -20.69 0.23
N PRO A 79 7.65 -21.58 0.60
CA PRO A 79 7.49 -22.45 1.77
C PRO A 79 7.19 -21.67 3.05
N ASP A 80 6.44 -22.25 3.98
CA ASP A 80 6.14 -21.63 5.29
C ASP A 80 7.39 -21.28 6.10
N SER A 81 8.48 -22.01 5.88
CA SER A 81 9.77 -21.78 6.53
C SER A 81 10.62 -20.67 5.89
N ASP A 82 10.20 -20.10 4.75
CA ASP A 82 10.99 -19.05 4.09
C ASP A 82 10.94 -17.76 4.92
N PRO A 83 12.11 -17.20 5.32
CA PRO A 83 12.17 -16.00 6.15
C PRO A 83 11.60 -14.74 5.47
N ARG A 84 11.48 -14.73 4.13
CA ARG A 84 10.91 -13.61 3.36
C ARG A 84 9.39 -13.62 3.37
N LYS A 85 8.75 -14.76 3.71
CA LYS A 85 7.31 -14.97 3.59
C LYS A 85 6.46 -13.86 4.25
N PRO A 86 6.76 -13.36 5.47
CA PRO A 86 5.98 -12.27 6.05
C PRO A 86 6.01 -10.97 5.22
N MET A 87 7.16 -10.59 4.69
CA MET A 87 7.26 -9.39 3.84
C MET A 87 6.59 -9.59 2.49
N VAL A 88 6.65 -10.80 1.94
CA VAL A 88 5.95 -11.15 0.70
C VAL A 88 4.43 -11.12 0.89
N MET A 89 3.92 -11.62 2.02
CA MET A 89 2.50 -11.51 2.35
C MET A 89 2.06 -10.05 2.48
N ALA A 90 2.87 -9.19 3.12
CA ALA A 90 2.59 -7.76 3.18
C ALA A 90 2.59 -7.12 1.78
N TYR A 91 3.56 -7.46 0.92
CA TYR A 91 3.63 -6.98 -0.46
C TYR A 91 2.38 -7.32 -1.27
N LEU A 92 1.95 -8.58 -1.22
CA LEU A 92 0.77 -9.08 -1.94
C LEU A 92 -0.52 -8.44 -1.41
N TRP A 93 -0.65 -8.35 -0.08
CA TRP A 93 -1.82 -7.72 0.54
C TRP A 93 -1.94 -6.24 0.20
N LEU A 94 -0.82 -5.49 0.18
CA LEU A 94 -0.82 -4.09 -0.25
C LEU A 94 -1.26 -3.95 -1.71
N GLY A 95 -0.83 -4.87 -2.58
CA GLY A 95 -1.29 -4.92 -3.98
C GLY A 95 -2.79 -5.10 -4.09
N ALA A 96 -3.34 -6.10 -3.40
CA ALA A 96 -4.78 -6.35 -3.38
C ALA A 96 -5.57 -5.17 -2.81
N LEU A 97 -5.11 -4.56 -1.70
CA LEU A 97 -5.74 -3.37 -1.14
C LEU A 97 -5.71 -2.20 -2.13
N GLN A 98 -4.59 -1.98 -2.81
CA GLN A 98 -4.46 -0.93 -3.82
C GLN A 98 -5.44 -1.14 -4.97
N GLU A 99 -5.64 -2.37 -5.43
CA GLU A 99 -6.63 -2.71 -6.46
C GLU A 99 -8.05 -2.33 -6.02
N THR A 100 -8.45 -2.69 -4.79
CA THR A 100 -9.80 -2.31 -4.28
C THR A 100 -10.01 -0.80 -4.23
N LEU A 101 -8.98 0.00 -3.94
CA LEU A 101 -9.07 1.45 -3.93
C LEU A 101 -9.17 2.05 -5.34
N VAL A 102 -8.50 1.44 -6.32
CA VAL A 102 -8.65 1.82 -7.73
C VAL A 102 -10.08 1.52 -8.18
N GLU A 103 -10.60 0.34 -7.90
CA GLU A 103 -11.98 -0.05 -8.22
C GLU A 103 -13.00 0.90 -7.60
N ALA A 104 -12.81 1.28 -6.34
CA ALA A 104 -13.70 2.23 -5.65
C ALA A 104 -13.71 3.64 -6.28
N LEU A 105 -12.70 4.00 -7.08
CA LEU A 105 -12.61 5.26 -7.80
C LEU A 105 -13.06 5.17 -9.26
N MET A 106 -13.30 3.97 -9.78
CA MET A 106 -13.82 3.77 -11.13
C MET A 106 -15.33 4.06 -11.18
N PRO A 107 -15.83 4.71 -12.25
CA PRO A 107 -17.24 5.07 -12.41
C PRO A 107 -18.17 3.89 -12.70
#